data_AF-A0A817HJ85-F1
#
_entry.id   AF-A0A817HJ85-F1
#
_cell.length_a   1.000
_cell.length_b   1.000
_cell.length_c   1.000
_cell.angle_alpha   90.00
_cell.angle_beta   90.00
_cell.angle_gamma   90.00
#
_symmetry.space_group_name_H-M   'P 1'
#
loop_
_entity.id
_entity.type
_entity.pdbx_description
1 polymer ?
#
loop_
_entity_poly.entity_id
_entity_poly.type
_entity_poly.pdbx_seq_one_letter_code
_entity_poly.pdbx_strand_id
1 'polypeptide(L)' 'TTTIIPTIIAAAQKVEDVCAFIMRPCIWRCNRGIEVYRSVANSNHSKLMCPCPPAYYGKFCQYQNQRVSLTVQIKVSFE' A
#
# COMPACT_ATOMS: atom_id res chain seq x y z
N THR A 1 37.27 5.91 36.44
CA THR A 1 36.90 6.15 35.02
C THR A 1 35.95 5.04 34.61
N THR A 2 34.69 5.42 34.40
CA THR A 2 33.49 4.58 34.45
C THR A 2 33.37 3.65 33.24
N THR A 3 33.10 2.36 33.52
CA THR A 3 32.74 1.30 32.57
C THR A 3 31.34 1.54 31.99
N ILE A 4 31.23 1.81 30.70
CA ILE A 4 29.95 1.89 29.96
C ILE A 4 29.68 0.50 29.36
N ILE A 5 29.00 -0.31 30.17
CA ILE A 5 28.31 -1.57 29.86
C ILE A 5 27.02 -1.22 29.05
N PRO A 6 26.45 -2.11 28.23
CA PRO A 6 26.60 -2.17 26.78
C PRO A 6 25.18 -2.06 26.14
N THR A 7 24.91 -2.65 24.96
CA THR A 7 23.55 -3.14 24.61
C THR A 7 22.39 -2.14 24.46
N ILE A 8 22.60 -0.92 23.95
CA ILE A 8 21.49 -0.11 23.38
C ILE A 8 21.61 -0.03 21.85
N ILE A 9 22.08 -1.11 21.24
CA ILE A 9 21.62 -1.47 19.90
C ILE A 9 20.51 -2.49 20.13
N ALA A 10 19.42 -2.01 20.75
CA ALA A 10 18.19 -2.75 20.84
C ALA A 10 17.57 -2.77 19.44
N ALA A 11 17.80 -3.87 18.73
CA ALA A 11 16.99 -4.29 17.61
C ALA A 11 15.52 -4.42 18.07
N ALA A 12 14.62 -3.63 17.49
CA ALA A 12 13.18 -3.87 17.26
C ALA A 12 12.50 -2.49 17.06
N GLN A 13 12.24 -2.06 15.83
CA GLN A 13 11.00 -2.39 15.11
C GLN A 13 9.73 -1.89 15.84
N LYS A 14 9.47 -0.58 15.80
CA LYS A 14 8.10 -0.07 15.79
C LYS A 14 7.92 0.78 14.54
N VAL A 15 7.43 0.09 13.51
CA VAL A 15 6.98 0.62 12.23
C VAL A 15 5.65 1.32 12.47
N GLU A 16 5.65 2.65 12.53
CA GLU A 16 4.46 3.46 12.30
C GLU A 16 4.86 4.64 11.40
N ASP A 17 4.60 4.43 10.10
CA ASP A 17 4.30 5.45 9.08
C ASP A 17 5.36 6.54 8.80
N VAL A 18 6.50 6.12 8.25
CA VAL A 18 7.53 7.00 7.65
C VAL A 18 6.97 7.97 6.59
N CYS A 19 5.75 7.73 6.07
CA CYS A 19 5.05 8.63 5.16
C CYS A 19 4.65 9.98 5.82
N ALA A 20 4.66 10.09 7.15
CA ALA A 20 4.33 11.33 7.87
C ALA A 20 5.55 12.21 8.23
N PHE A 21 6.78 11.66 8.29
CA PHE A 21 7.91 12.34 8.94
C PHE A 21 8.83 13.14 8.01
N ILE A 22 8.93 12.79 6.72
CA ILE A 22 9.69 13.57 5.74
C ILE A 22 8.66 14.17 4.78
N MET A 23 8.61 15.50 4.71
CA MET A 23 7.85 16.33 3.77
C MET A 23 8.14 15.97 2.29
N ARG A 24 7.74 14.77 1.86
CA ARG A 24 7.64 14.32 0.47
C ARG A 24 6.17 13.97 0.27
N PRO A 25 5.58 14.26 -0.90
CA PRO A 25 4.24 13.76 -1.16
C PRO A 25 4.31 12.25 -1.02
N CYS A 26 3.48 11.67 -0.16
CA CYS A 26 3.11 10.27 -0.25
C CYS A 26 2.54 10.10 -1.65
N ILE A 27 3.41 9.87 -2.63
CA ILE A 27 3.04 9.33 -3.92
C ILE A 27 2.35 8.04 -3.50
N TRP A 28 1.02 8.02 -3.55
CA TRP A 28 0.19 6.89 -3.13
C TRP A 28 0.50 5.70 -4.03
N ARG A 29 1.65 5.05 -3.81
CA ARG A 29 2.17 4.02 -4.71
C ARG A 29 1.26 2.82 -4.73
N CYS A 30 0.54 2.55 -3.63
CA CYS A 30 -0.40 1.46 -3.55
C CYS A 30 -1.88 1.89 -3.57
N ASN A 31 -2.21 3.16 -3.87
CA ASN A 31 -3.58 3.71 -3.86
C ASN A 31 -4.39 3.30 -2.61
N ARG A 32 -5.19 2.22 -2.72
CA ARG A 32 -6.06 1.68 -1.66
C ARG A 32 -5.47 0.46 -0.93
N GLY A 33 -4.26 0.03 -1.29
CA GLY A 33 -3.53 -1.07 -0.69
C GLY A 33 -2.43 -0.62 0.27
N ILE A 34 -1.74 -1.61 0.85
CA ILE A 34 -0.69 -1.39 1.86
C ILE A 34 0.68 -1.38 1.17
N GLU A 35 1.56 -0.46 1.55
CA GLU A 35 2.92 -0.43 1.02
C GLU A 35 3.82 -1.43 1.78
N VAL A 36 4.31 -2.48 1.10
CA VAL A 36 5.25 -3.44 1.71
C VAL A 36 6.47 -3.66 0.81
N TYR A 37 7.64 -3.77 1.43
CA TYR A 37 8.90 -4.01 0.73
C TYR A 37 9.37 -5.44 0.98
N ARG A 38 9.51 -6.21 -0.10
CA ARG A 38 10.06 -7.56 -0.06
C ARG A 38 11.54 -7.52 -0.42
N SER A 39 12.41 -8.00 0.46
CA SER A 39 13.81 -8.26 0.11
C SER A 39 13.89 -9.43 -0.88
N VAL A 40 14.62 -9.26 -1.98
CA VAL A 40 14.83 -10.31 -2.96
C VAL A 40 16.16 -10.99 -2.67
N ALA A 41 16.11 -12.29 -2.33
CA ALA A 41 17.30 -13.08 -2.05
C ALA A 41 18.31 -12.98 -3.20
N ASN A 42 19.59 -12.84 -2.86
CA ASN A 42 20.72 -12.62 -3.79
C ASN A 42 20.73 -11.26 -4.51
N SER A 43 19.98 -10.26 -4.00
CA SER A 43 20.12 -8.88 -4.47
C SER A 43 20.05 -7.91 -3.29
N ASN A 44 20.77 -6.79 -3.37
CA ASN A 44 20.65 -5.69 -2.41
C ASN A 44 19.40 -4.81 -2.68
N HIS A 45 18.45 -5.31 -3.46
CA HIS A 45 17.27 -4.57 -3.90
C HIS A 45 16.02 -5.07 -3.17
N SER A 46 15.24 -4.12 -2.65
CA SER A 46 13.89 -4.39 -2.17
C SER A 46 12.88 -4.13 -3.29
N LYS A 47 11.92 -5.05 -3.45
CA LYS A 47 10.82 -4.89 -4.38
C LYS A 47 9.60 -4.38 -3.64
N LEU A 48 9.07 -3.24 -4.10
CA LEU A 48 7.79 -2.75 -3.64
C LEU A 48 6.66 -3.70 -4.08
N MET A 49 5.80 -4.05 -3.13
CA MET A 49 4.60 -4.84 -3.33
C MET A 49 3.41 -4.12 -2.68
N CYS A 50 2.24 -4.23 -3.29
CA CYS A 50 1.01 -3.60 -2.83
C CYS A 50 -0.07 -4.68 -2.64
N PRO A 51 -0.23 -5.27 -1.44
CA PRO A 51 -1.38 -6.12 -1.14
C PRO A 51 -2.66 -5.29 -1.21
N CYS A 52 -3.59 -5.72 -2.06
CA CYS A 52 -4.85 -5.01 -2.31
C CYS A 52 -5.99 -5.60 -1.47
N PRO A 53 -6.93 -4.76 -0.98
CA PRO A 53 -8.19 -5.23 -0.43
C PRO A 53 -9.06 -5.92 -1.51
N PRO A 54 -10.07 -6.73 -1.15
CA PRO A 54 -10.82 -7.59 -2.08
C PRO A 54 -11.51 -6.87 -3.24
N ALA A 55 -11.82 -5.57 -3.08
CA ALA A 55 -12.47 -4.76 -4.09
C ALA A 55 -11.49 -4.07 -5.06
N TYR A 56 -10.17 -4.22 -4.89
CA TYR A 56 -9.17 -3.54 -5.70
C TYR A 56 -8.10 -4.52 -6.23
N TYR A 57 -7.56 -4.24 -7.42
CA TYR A 57 -6.54 -5.05 -8.05
C TYR A 57 -5.57 -4.20 -8.91
N GLY A 58 -4.53 -4.85 -9.43
CA GLY A 58 -3.44 -4.22 -10.17
C GLY A 58 -2.17 -4.08 -9.33
N LYS A 59 -1.05 -3.74 -9.99
CA LYS A 59 0.28 -3.61 -9.34
C LYS A 59 0.28 -2.62 -8.17
N PHE A 60 -0.59 -1.62 -8.24
CA PHE A 60 -0.68 -0.50 -7.32
C PHE A 60 -2.11 -0.36 -6.76
N CYS A 61 -2.92 -1.42 -6.81
CA CYS A 61 -4.34 -1.41 -6.41
C CYS A 61 -5.14 -0.27 -7.06
N GLN A 62 -4.84 0.04 -8.33
CA GLN A 62 -5.41 1.17 -9.05
C GLN A 62 -6.80 0.88 -9.64
N TYR A 63 -7.17 -0.39 -9.77
CA TYR A 63 -8.42 -0.80 -10.40
C TYR A 63 -9.40 -1.26 -9.35
N GLN A 64 -10.59 -0.69 -9.34
CA GLN A 64 -11.68 -1.12 -8.48
C GLN A 64 -12.56 -2.14 -9.21
N ASN A 65 -12.88 -3.24 -8.53
CA ASN A 65 -13.82 -4.24 -9.01
C ASN A 65 -15.25 -3.80 -8.63
N GLN A 66 -15.74 -2.76 -9.31
CA GLN A 66 -17.08 -2.24 -9.06
C GLN A 66 -18.05 -2.80 -10.10
N ARG A 67 -19.02 -3.61 -9.65
CA ARG A 67 -20.11 -4.10 -10.51
C ARG A 67 -21.05 -2.92 -10.79
N VAL A 68 -20.88 -2.26 -11.93
CA VAL A 68 -21.83 -1.24 -12.40
C VAL A 68 -23.10 -1.94 -12.88
N SER A 69 -24.24 -1.65 -12.25
CA SER A 69 -25.54 -2.18 -12.66
C SER A 69 -26.33 -1.06 -13.35
N LEU A 70 -26.57 -1.21 -14.65
CA LEU A 70 -27.37 -0.28 -15.44
C LEU A 70 -28.81 -0.78 -15.49
N THR A 71 -29.73 -0.04 -14.87
CA THR A 71 -31.17 -0.29 -14.99
C THR A 71 -31.74 0.66 -16.04
N VAL A 72 -32.03 0.14 -17.23
CA VAL A 72 -32.61 0.91 -18.33
C VAL A 72 -34.13 0.77 -18.30
N GLN A 73 -34.84 1.90 -18.16
CA GLN A 73 -36.31 1.93 -18.33
C GLN A 73 -36.63 2.40 -19.74
N ILE A 74 -37.17 1.50 -20.56
CA ILE A 74 -37.62 1.82 -21.92
C ILE A 74 -39.09 2.21 -21.83
N LYS A 75 -39.41 3.46 -22.14
CA LYS A 75 -40.81 3.89 -22.36
C LYS A 75 -41.07 3.88 -23.86
N VAL A 76 -41.99 3.02 -24.28
CA VAL A 76 -42.48 2.99 -25.67
C VAL A 76 -43.84 3.68 -25.67
N SER A 77 -43.95 4.78 -26.40
CA SER A 77 -45.23 5.46 -26.66
C SER A 77 -45.73 4.99 -28.03
N PHE A 78 -46.91 4.38 -28.07
CA PHE A 78 -47.62 4.08 -29.32
C PHE A 78 -48.63 5.21 -29.55
N GLU A 79 -48.60 5.81 -30.74
CA GLU A 79 -49.58 6.79 -31.23
C GLU A 79 -50.40 6.17 -32.36
#